data_AF-A0A3B9K807-F1
#
_entry.id   AF-A0A3B9K807-F1
#
_cell.length_a   1.000
_cell.length_b   1.000
_cell.length_c   1.000
_cell.angle_alpha   90.00
_cell.angle_beta   90.00
_cell.angle_gamma   90.00
#
_symmetry.space_group_name_H-M   'P 1'
#
loop_
_entity.id
_entity.type
_entity.pdbx_description
1 polymer ?
#
loop_
_entity_poly.entity_id
_entity_poly.type
_entity_poly.pdbx_seq_one_letter_code
_entity_poly.pdbx_strand_id
1 'polypeptide(L)'
;MSSVVSAITKTVPISQFNRGLAGQIFSDVKSNGPKVVIKNNTAEVVLISPDEYVALMESLNDYRLLTLAIERMSHYDPSKLISGDEMKRRLGITQEELDSIDEVEFE
;
A
#
# COMPACT_ATOMS: atom_id res chain seq x y z
N MET A 1 23.20 2.35 1.71
CA MET A 1 24.16 2.29 2.84
C MET A 1 23.51 2.86 4.08
N SER A 2 23.21 2.03 5.08
CA SER A 2 22.68 2.48 6.37
C SER A 2 23.80 3.18 7.16
N SER A 3 23.78 4.51 7.23
CA SER A 3 24.73 5.26 8.05
C SER A 3 24.40 5.11 9.53
N VAL A 4 25.41 5.16 10.40
CA VAL A 4 25.22 5.22 11.88
C VAL A 4 24.30 6.39 12.24
N VAL A 5 24.39 7.49 11.47
CA VAL A 5 23.49 8.64 11.59
C VAL A 5 22.02 8.23 11.38
N SER A 6 21.71 7.39 10.39
CA SER A 6 20.33 6.91 10.18
C SER A 6 19.83 6.03 11.32
N ALA A 7 20.69 5.25 11.98
CA ALA A 7 20.26 4.48 13.15
C ALA A 7 19.92 5.40 14.33
N ILE A 8 20.67 6.49 14.50
CA ILE A 8 20.43 7.48 15.56
C ILE A 8 19.18 8.31 15.27
N THR A 9 18.99 8.79 14.04
CA THR A 9 17.88 9.68 13.69
C THR A 9 16.54 8.96 13.48
N LYS A 10 16.57 7.64 13.26
CA LYS A 10 15.38 6.82 13.06
C LYS A 10 14.98 5.97 14.27
N THR A 11 15.63 6.14 15.42
CA THR A 11 15.26 5.39 16.63
C THR A 11 14.74 6.30 17.74
N VAL A 12 13.81 5.78 18.52
CA VAL A 12 13.25 6.48 19.70
C VAL A 12 13.24 5.50 20.88
N PRO A 13 13.89 5.80 22.00
CA PRO A 13 13.81 4.94 23.18
C PRO A 13 12.41 5.06 23.82
N ILE A 14 11.84 3.93 24.25
CA ILE A 14 10.49 3.89 24.84
C ILE A 14 10.33 4.80 26.07
N SER A 15 11.43 5.10 26.76
CA SER A 15 11.44 6.01 27.91
C SER A 15 11.00 7.44 27.56
N GLN A 16 11.12 7.88 26.31
CA GLN A 16 10.61 9.19 25.88
C GLN A 16 9.08 9.24 25.88
N PHE A 17 8.40 8.14 25.54
CA PHE A 17 6.94 8.03 25.66
C PHE A 17 6.51 8.18 27.13
N ASN A 18 7.20 7.50 28.03
CA ASN A 18 6.90 7.56 29.47
C ASN A 18 7.14 8.94 30.08
N ARG A 19 7.93 9.80 29.42
CA ARG A 19 8.18 11.21 29.82
C ARG A 19 7.17 12.20 29.22
N GLY A 20 6.14 11.71 28.55
CA GLY A 20 5.11 12.57 27.93
C GLY A 20 5.53 13.21 26.60
N LEU A 21 6.59 12.73 25.95
CA LEU A 21 7.07 13.30 24.67
C LEU A 21 6.34 12.75 23.43
N ALA A 22 5.23 12.03 23.61
CA ALA A 22 4.50 11.37 22.52
C ALA A 22 4.12 12.34 21.38
N GLY A 23 3.62 13.53 21.70
CA GLY A 23 3.25 14.53 20.69
C GLY A 23 4.43 14.99 19.81
N GLN A 24 5.62 15.17 20.41
CA GLN A 24 6.82 15.53 19.64
C GLN A 24 7.28 14.38 18.75
N ILE A 25 7.22 13.15 19.26
CA ILE A 25 7.58 11.95 18.50
C ILE A 25 6.64 11.77 17.30
N PHE A 26 5.34 11.95 17.47
CA PHE A 26 4.38 11.86 16.35
C PHE A 26 4.59 12.96 15.31
N SER A 27 4.90 14.19 15.74
CA SER A 27 5.25 15.29 14.83
C SER A 27 6.53 14.98 14.02
N ASP A 28 7.53 14.40 14.68
CA ASP A 28 8.77 13.94 14.05
C ASP A 28 8.51 12.80 13.05
N VAL A 29 7.67 11.81 13.38
CA VAL A 29 7.26 10.75 12.45
C VAL A 29 6.57 11.33 11.21
N LYS A 30 5.67 12.31 11.39
CA LYS A 30 4.95 12.93 10.28
C LYS A 30 5.86 13.75 9.36
N SER A 31 6.88 14.39 9.91
CA SER A 31 7.75 15.33 9.17
C SER A 31 9.01 14.67 8.60
N ASN A 32 9.56 13.69 9.32
CA ASN A 32 10.86 13.08 9.05
C ASN A 32 10.78 11.56 8.78
N GLY A 33 9.56 11.02 8.72
CA GLY A 33 9.30 9.63 8.36
C GLY A 33 9.42 8.62 9.50
N PRO A 34 9.38 7.32 9.20
CA PRO A 34 9.18 6.27 10.18
C PRO A 34 10.29 6.17 11.23
N LYS A 35 9.89 5.77 12.45
CA LYS A 35 10.80 5.63 13.59
C LYS A 35 10.68 4.24 14.21
N VAL A 36 11.79 3.67 14.63
CA VAL A 36 11.84 2.39 15.35
C VAL A 36 11.92 2.66 16.85
N VAL A 37 10.98 2.14 17.62
CA VAL A 37 10.99 2.25 19.07
C VAL A 37 11.86 1.17 19.67
N ILE A 38 12.79 1.58 20.54
CA ILE A 38 13.71 0.68 21.23
C ILE A 38 13.28 0.52 22.70
N LYS A 39 13.18 -0.73 23.16
CA LYS A 39 12.92 -1.11 24.55
C LYS A 39 13.96 -2.14 24.97
N ASN A 40 14.65 -1.90 26.09
CA ASN A 40 15.71 -2.78 26.60
C ASN A 40 16.78 -3.13 25.53
N ASN A 41 17.18 -2.12 24.72
CA ASN A 41 18.13 -2.25 23.60
C ASN A 41 17.66 -3.14 22.44
N THR A 42 16.38 -3.49 22.39
CA THR A 42 15.77 -4.27 21.32
C THR A 42 14.70 -3.45 20.59
N ALA A 43 14.58 -3.62 19.27
CA ALA A 43 13.52 -3.02 18.49
C ALA A 43 12.17 -3.67 18.83
N GLU A 44 11.19 -2.87 19.25
CA GLU A 44 9.88 -3.36 19.70
C GLU A 44 8.79 -3.07 18.66
N VAL A 45 8.80 -1.87 18.07
CA VAL A 45 7.75 -1.43 17.12
C VAL A 45 8.30 -0.40 16.13
N VAL A 46 7.70 -0.35 14.94
CA VAL A 46 7.92 0.72 13.96
C VAL A 46 6.71 1.64 13.97
N LEU A 47 6.97 2.94 14.12
CA LEU A 47 5.99 4.00 14.03
C LEU A 47 6.04 4.59 12.63
N ILE A 48 4.87 4.71 12.02
CA ILE A 48 4.66 5.24 10.68
C ILE A 48 3.41 6.11 10.70
N SER A 49 3.36 7.15 9.86
CA SER A 49 2.14 7.93 9.71
C SER A 49 1.07 7.10 8.97
N PRO A 50 -0.23 7.32 9.22
CA PRO A 50 -1.29 6.64 8.48
C PRO A 50 -1.16 6.81 6.96
N ASP A 51 -0.88 8.03 6.50
CA ASP A 51 -0.74 8.34 5.06
C ASP A 51 0.39 7.54 4.41
N GLU A 52 1.54 7.44 5.08
CA GLU A 52 2.68 6.67 4.58
C GLU A 52 2.42 5.17 4.62
N TYR A 53 1.68 4.67 5.63
CA TYR A 53 1.25 3.28 5.64
C TYR A 53 0.33 2.96 4.45
N VAL A 54 -0.65 3.81 4.16
CA VAL A 54 -1.55 3.64 3.01
C VAL A 54 -0.76 3.63 1.71
N ALA A 55 0.12 4.60 1.50
CA ALA A 55 0.94 4.69 0.29
C ALA A 55 1.84 3.45 0.09
N LEU A 56 2.41 2.89 1.17
CA LEU A 56 3.17 1.64 1.11
C LEU A 56 2.29 0.44 0.71
N MET A 57 1.07 0.38 1.23
CA MET A 57 0.13 -0.69 0.90
C MET A 57 -0.38 -0.59 -0.54
N GLU A 58 -0.66 0.61 -1.04
CA GLU A 58 -1.01 0.86 -2.44
C GLU A 58 0.14 0.45 -3.36
N SER A 59 1.35 0.90 -3.07
CA SER A 59 2.54 0.52 -3.84
C SER A 59 2.73 -1.00 -3.89
N LEU A 60 2.54 -1.69 -2.76
CA LEU A 60 2.62 -3.15 -2.70
C LEU A 60 1.55 -3.83 -3.58
N ASN A 61 0.33 -3.30 -3.59
CA ASN A 61 -0.74 -3.82 -4.43
C ASN A 61 -0.42 -3.62 -5.92
N ASP A 62 0.11 -2.46 -6.30
CA ASP A 62 0.53 -2.19 -7.67
C ASP A 62 1.64 -3.14 -8.12
N TYR A 63 2.62 -3.43 -7.26
CA TYR A 63 3.67 -4.42 -7.55
C TYR A 63 3.11 -5.83 -7.75
N ARG A 64 2.11 -6.23 -6.94
CA ARG A 64 1.44 -7.52 -7.11
C ARG A 64 0.68 -7.58 -8.43
N LEU A 65 -0.03 -6.52 -8.80
CA LEU A 65 -0.74 -6.42 -10.09
C LEU A 65 0.22 -6.46 -11.27
N LEU A 66 1.33 -5.73 -11.20
CA LEU A 66 2.37 -5.75 -12.22
C LEU A 66 2.98 -7.14 -12.38
N THR A 67 3.28 -7.83 -11.27
CA THR A 67 3.81 -9.19 -11.30
C THR A 67 2.84 -10.16 -11.97
N LEU A 68 1.55 -10.07 -11.63
CA LEU A 68 0.50 -10.87 -12.27
C LEU A 68 0.38 -10.56 -13.77
N ALA A 69 0.48 -9.29 -14.16
CA ALA A 69 0.45 -8.89 -15.56
C ALA A 69 1.64 -9.47 -16.32
N ILE A 70 2.85 -9.41 -15.74
CA ILE A 70 4.06 -10.01 -16.33
C ILE A 70 3.88 -11.52 -16.51
N GLU A 71 3.39 -12.23 -15.50
CA GLU A 71 3.15 -13.68 -15.57
C GLU A 71 2.10 -14.05 -16.64
N ARG A 72 1.02 -13.26 -16.76
CA ARG A 72 0.01 -13.47 -17.82
C ARG A 72 0.60 -13.22 -19.20
N MET A 73 1.42 -12.18 -19.34
CA MET A 73 2.06 -11.84 -20.62
C MET A 73 3.14 -12.85 -21.02
N SER A 74 3.85 -13.46 -20.07
CA SER A 74 4.82 -14.51 -20.40
C SER A 74 4.16 -15.79 -20.95
N HIS A 75 2.86 -15.99 -20.68
CA HIS A 75 2.06 -17.12 -21.18
C HIS A 75 1.01 -16.69 -22.21
N TYR A 76 1.15 -15.50 -22.79
CA TYR A 76 0.17 -14.94 -23.71
C TYR A 76 0.07 -15.76 -25.01
N ASP A 77 -1.15 -16.12 -25.36
CA ASP A 77 -1.50 -16.90 -26.55
C ASP A 77 -2.71 -16.26 -27.24
N PRO A 78 -2.51 -15.55 -28.37
CA PRO A 78 -3.59 -14.88 -29.09
C PRO A 78 -4.76 -15.79 -29.48
N SER A 79 -4.50 -17.10 -29.68
CA SER A 79 -5.53 -18.05 -30.08
C SER A 79 -6.53 -18.39 -28.96
N LYS A 80 -6.17 -18.09 -27.70
CA LYS A 80 -7.01 -18.33 -26.52
C LYS A 80 -7.80 -17.10 -26.06
N LEU A 81 -7.70 -15.99 -26.79
CA LEU A 81 -8.46 -14.79 -26.49
C LEU A 81 -9.95 -15.01 -26.71
N ILE A 82 -10.76 -14.34 -25.87
CA ILE A 82 -12.21 -14.26 -26.04
C ILE A 82 -12.59 -12.80 -26.33
N SER A 83 -13.65 -12.59 -27.11
CA SER A 83 -14.19 -11.26 -27.33
C SER A 83 -14.90 -10.73 -26.08
N GLY A 84 -15.11 -9.41 -26.02
CA GLY A 84 -15.91 -8.80 -24.96
C GLY A 84 -17.33 -9.37 -24.88
N ASP A 85 -17.96 -9.64 -26.02
CA ASP A 85 -19.31 -10.23 -26.07
C ASP A 85 -19.36 -11.65 -25.51
N GLU A 86 -18.34 -12.47 -25.81
CA GLU A 86 -18.22 -13.82 -25.26
C GLU A 86 -17.97 -13.77 -23.75
N MET A 87 -17.16 -12.83 -23.25
CA MET A 87 -16.96 -12.61 -21.82
C MET A 87 -18.27 -12.21 -21.11
N LYS A 88 -19.01 -11.23 -21.64
CA LYS A 88 -20.32 -10.81 -21.10
C LYS A 88 -21.28 -12.00 -21.01
N ARG A 89 -21.37 -12.80 -22.08
CA ARG A 89 -22.21 -14.00 -22.14
C ARG A 89 -21.83 -15.03 -21.07
N ARG A 90 -20.54 -15.24 -20.81
CA ARG A 90 -20.06 -16.16 -19.75
C ARG A 90 -20.37 -15.68 -18.33
N LEU A 91 -20.38 -14.36 -18.12
CA LEU A 91 -20.70 -13.75 -16.84
C LEU A 91 -22.21 -13.56 -16.61
N GLY A 92 -23.03 -13.87 -17.63
CA GLY A 92 -24.48 -13.64 -17.57
C GLY A 92 -24.88 -12.16 -17.63
N ILE A 93 -23.97 -11.29 -18.09
CA ILE A 93 -24.22 -9.86 -18.19
C ILE A 93 -24.94 -9.57 -19.51
N THR A 94 -26.13 -8.98 -19.42
CA THR A 94 -26.92 -8.59 -20.59
C THR A 94 -26.70 -7.12 -20.96
N GLN A 95 -26.98 -6.74 -22.20
CA GLN A 95 -26.83 -5.34 -22.61
C GLN A 95 -27.93 -4.47 -21.99
N GLU A 96 -29.13 -5.04 -21.83
CA GLU A 96 -30.27 -4.39 -21.17
C GLU A 96 -29.96 -4.06 -19.70
N GLU A 97 -29.27 -4.94 -18.97
CA GLU A 97 -28.79 -4.64 -17.62
C GLU A 97 -27.82 -3.47 -17.62
N LEU A 98 -26.86 -3.43 -18.56
CA LEU A 98 -25.89 -2.32 -18.65
C LEU A 98 -26.56 -0.99 -18.99
N ASP A 99 -27.51 -1.00 -19.92
CA ASP A 99 -28.25 0.18 -20.36
C ASP A 99 -29.21 0.71 -19.27
N SER A 100 -29.58 -0.13 -18.30
CA SER A 100 -30.43 0.24 -17.16
C SER A 100 -29.67 0.86 -15.98
N ILE A 101 -28.33 0.84 -16.01
CA ILE A 101 -27.50 1.46 -14.98
C ILE A 101 -27.41 2.95 -15.30
N ASP A 102 -27.85 3.79 -14.35
CA ASP A 102 -27.71 5.25 -14.46
C ASP A 102 -26.25 5.65 -14.67
N GLU A 103 -26.02 6.73 -15.42
CA GLU A 103 -24.68 7.26 -15.62
C GLU A 103 -24.02 7.54 -14.27
N VAL A 104 -22.78 7.06 -14.10
CA VAL A 104 -22.00 7.33 -12.91
C VAL A 104 -21.63 8.81 -12.92
N GLU A 105 -22.25 9.60 -12.04
CA GLU A 105 -21.81 10.96 -11.76
C GLU A 105 -20.43 10.90 -11.06
N PHE A 106 -19.40 11.40 -11.74
CA PHE A 106 -18.09 11.61 -11.14
C PHE A 106 -18.04 13.03 -10.56
N GLU A 107 -17.83 13.16 -9.25
CA GLU A 107 -17.51 14.43 -8.58
C GLU A 107 -16.05 14.86 -8.82
#